data_AF-A0A699GI00-F1
#
_entry.id   AF-A0A699GI00-F1
#
_cell.length_a   1.000
_cell.length_b   1.000
_cell.length_c   1.000
_cell.angle_alpha   90.00
_cell.angle_beta   90.00
_cell.angle_gamma   90.00
#
_symmetry.space_group_name_H-M   'P 1'
#
loop_
_entity.id
_entity.type
_entity.pdbx_description
1 polymer ?
#
loop_
_entity_poly.entity_id
_entity_poly.type
_entity_poly.pdbx_seq_one_letter_code
_entity_poly.pdbx_strand_id
1 'polypeptide(L)'
;MLTSKWHTLNANCQKFNAVYKRAKRLGKSDENDMDVLKRAQIDLTGEVPGATQEDLFGHDARPRLAGKPRPVKKTKFDSTASTGGSSASTQFGELIEQELRLKREAAERAFEAQAEKDRTLMRLEKLRFLATSTKDLDDDDAYWIKKQKRLIKNKMRNDLGDEDDEDE
;
A
#
# COMPACT_ATOMS: atom_id res chain seq x y z
N MET A 1 1.94 -23.39 -28.52
CA MET A 1 1.15 -22.32 -27.87
C MET A 1 1.74 -21.81 -26.53
N LEU A 2 2.96 -22.21 -26.12
CA LEU A 2 3.59 -21.68 -24.90
C LEU A 2 4.28 -20.32 -25.07
N THR A 3 4.58 -19.92 -26.32
CA THR A 3 5.33 -18.69 -26.58
C THR A 3 4.52 -17.45 -26.21
N SER A 4 3.23 -17.35 -26.54
CA SER A 4 2.42 -16.15 -26.23
C SER A 4 2.34 -15.86 -24.73
N LYS A 5 2.13 -16.88 -23.89
CA LYS A 5 2.06 -16.72 -22.43
C LYS A 5 3.39 -16.25 -21.82
N TRP A 6 4.52 -16.70 -22.37
CA TRP A 6 5.84 -16.24 -21.93
C TRP A 6 6.09 -14.77 -22.26
N HIS A 7 5.63 -14.30 -23.43
CA HIS A 7 5.77 -12.89 -23.81
C HIS A 7 4.91 -11.98 -22.92
N THR A 8 3.70 -12.40 -22.57
CA THR A 8 2.82 -11.66 -21.64
C THR A 8 3.41 -11.62 -20.22
N LEU A 9 3.91 -12.74 -19.72
CA LEU A 9 4.55 -12.81 -18.41
C LEU A 9 5.80 -11.92 -18.34
N ASN A 10 6.62 -11.97 -19.38
CA ASN A 10 7.83 -11.13 -19.49
C ASN A 10 7.47 -9.63 -19.53
N ALA A 11 6.44 -9.25 -20.28
CA ALA A 11 5.97 -7.87 -20.31
C ALA A 11 5.47 -7.40 -18.93
N ASN A 12 4.74 -8.25 -18.19
CA ASN A 12 4.27 -7.92 -16.85
C ASN A 12 5.42 -7.81 -15.83
N CYS A 13 6.42 -8.70 -15.90
CA CYS A 13 7.64 -8.60 -15.07
C CYS A 13 8.41 -7.30 -15.35
N GLN A 14 8.49 -6.88 -16.61
CA GLN A 14 9.16 -5.63 -16.98
C GLN A 14 8.40 -4.41 -16.44
N LYS A 15 7.07 -4.39 -16.56
CA LYS A 15 6.21 -3.33 -15.99
C LYS A 15 6.36 -3.23 -14.47
N PHE A 16 6.30 -4.36 -13.78
CA PHE A 16 6.50 -4.40 -12.32
C PHE A 16 7.89 -3.89 -11.92
N ASN A 17 8.94 -4.31 -12.62
CA ASN A 17 10.30 -3.85 -12.34
C ASN A 17 10.49 -2.35 -12.55
N ALA A 18 9.78 -1.75 -13.51
CA ALA A 18 9.82 -0.31 -13.75
C ALA A 18 9.16 0.47 -12.58
N VAL A 19 7.99 0.01 -12.12
CA VAL A 19 7.27 0.57 -10.98
C VAL A 19 8.09 0.45 -9.70
N TYR A 20 8.63 -0.73 -9.41
CA TYR A 20 9.46 -0.97 -8.22
C TYR A 20 10.69 -0.06 -8.18
N LYS A 21 11.39 0.08 -9.31
CA LYS A 21 12.55 0.99 -9.40
C LYS A 21 12.15 2.45 -9.23
N ARG A 22 10.97 2.87 -9.68
CA ARG A 22 10.46 4.24 -9.51
C ARG A 22 10.09 4.51 -8.05
N ALA A 23 9.36 3.61 -7.41
CA ALA A 23 9.03 3.71 -5.98
C ALA A 23 10.30 3.78 -5.12
N LYS A 24 11.31 2.94 -5.40
CA LYS A 24 12.60 2.97 -4.70
C LYS A 24 13.37 4.28 -4.89
N ARG A 25 13.19 4.98 -6.01
CA ARG A 25 13.78 6.33 -6.23
C ARG A 25 13.00 7.42 -5.48
N LEU A 26 11.69 7.23 -5.29
CA LEU A 26 10.79 8.17 -4.64
C LEU A 26 10.75 8.02 -3.11
N GLY A 27 11.12 6.87 -2.53
CA GLY A 27 11.22 6.64 -1.07
C GLY A 27 12.29 7.45 -0.33
N LYS A 28 12.68 8.61 -0.87
CA LYS A 28 13.46 9.67 -0.20
C LYS A 28 12.60 10.91 0.07
N SER A 29 11.33 10.92 -0.34
CA SER A 29 10.35 11.94 0.08
C SER A 29 9.63 11.46 1.33
N ASP A 30 9.19 12.41 2.16
CA ASP A 30 8.43 12.21 3.40
C ASP A 30 7.00 11.67 3.12
N GLU A 31 6.74 11.16 1.91
CA GLU A 31 5.46 10.65 1.47
C GLU A 31 5.24 9.22 1.95
N ASN A 32 4.02 8.94 2.41
CA ASN A 32 3.58 7.61 2.81
C ASN A 32 3.74 6.60 1.66
N ASP A 33 4.43 5.47 1.91
CA ASP A 33 4.72 4.43 0.92
C ASP A 33 3.47 3.93 0.17
N MET A 34 2.31 3.94 0.84
CA MET A 34 1.02 3.56 0.24
C MET A 34 0.54 4.56 -0.83
N ASP A 35 0.84 5.84 -0.68
CA ASP A 35 0.47 6.87 -1.66
C ASP A 35 1.40 6.86 -2.87
N VAL A 36 2.67 6.49 -2.67
CA VAL A 36 3.63 6.24 -3.75
C VAL A 36 3.20 5.03 -4.59
N LEU A 37 2.77 3.94 -3.93
CA LEU A 37 2.28 2.74 -4.62
C LEU A 37 0.95 2.98 -5.35
N LYS A 38 0.00 3.72 -4.76
CA LYS A 38 -1.27 4.09 -5.42
C LYS A 38 -1.04 4.96 -6.64
N ARG A 39 -0.14 5.94 -6.59
CA ARG A 39 0.20 6.77 -7.76
C ARG A 39 0.85 5.93 -8.87
N ALA A 40 1.75 5.02 -8.52
CA ALA A 40 2.36 4.14 -9.51
C ALA A 40 1.39 3.08 -10.08
N GLN A 41 0.30 2.76 -9.37
CA GLN A 41 -0.76 1.87 -9.85
C GLN A 41 -1.61 2.51 -10.96
N ILE A 42 -1.80 3.84 -10.94
CA ILE A 42 -2.52 4.58 -11.98
C ILE A 42 -1.84 4.39 -13.35
N ASP A 43 -0.51 4.27 -13.37
CA ASP A 43 0.27 4.03 -14.60
C ASP A 43 0.16 2.58 -15.12
N LEU A 44 -0.28 1.63 -14.28
CA LEU A 44 -0.51 0.24 -14.69
C LEU A 44 -1.88 0.03 -15.35
N THR A 45 -2.85 0.89 -15.01
CA THR A 45 -4.25 0.82 -15.50
C THR A 45 -4.52 1.81 -16.64
N GLY A 46 -3.55 2.65 -17.01
CA GLY A 46 -3.66 3.64 -18.08
C GLY A 46 -3.81 3.01 -19.46
N GLU A 47 -5.06 2.68 -19.82
CA GLU A 47 -5.52 2.75 -21.20
C GLU A 47 -5.45 4.23 -21.62
N VAL A 48 -4.39 4.61 -22.32
CA VAL A 48 -4.25 5.95 -22.93
C VAL A 48 -5.00 5.91 -24.26
N PRO A 49 -6.11 6.66 -24.44
CA PRO A 49 -6.66 6.87 -25.77
C PRO A 49 -5.76 7.89 -26.47
N GLY A 50 -4.88 7.41 -27.35
CA GLY A 50 -4.13 8.28 -28.26
C GLY A 50 -2.63 8.07 -28.39
N ALA A 51 -2.03 7.03 -27.80
CA ALA A 51 -0.64 6.68 -28.10
C ALA A 51 -0.61 5.48 -29.04
N THR A 52 -0.58 5.74 -30.34
CA THR A 52 -0.29 4.73 -31.36
C THR A 52 1.06 4.06 -31.05
N GLN A 53 1.07 2.72 -31.10
CA GLN A 53 2.19 1.81 -30.79
C GLN A 53 3.51 2.12 -31.55
N GLU A 54 3.44 2.99 -32.55
CA GLU A 54 4.50 3.33 -33.49
C GLU A 54 5.55 4.29 -32.92
N ASP A 55 5.28 4.94 -31.79
CA ASP A 55 6.23 5.90 -31.17
C ASP A 55 7.15 5.27 -30.10
N LEU A 56 6.88 4.04 -29.66
CA LEU A 56 7.71 3.37 -28.64
C LEU A 56 8.80 2.44 -29.19
N PHE A 57 8.73 2.09 -30.47
CA PHE A 57 9.76 1.31 -31.15
C PHE A 57 10.03 1.93 -32.52
N GLY A 58 11.03 2.81 -32.60
CA GLY A 58 11.52 3.29 -33.90
C GLY A 58 11.83 2.12 -34.84
N HIS A 59 11.62 2.32 -36.14
CA HIS A 59 11.83 1.30 -37.17
C HIS A 59 13.22 0.65 -37.04
N ASP A 60 13.29 -0.54 -36.45
CA ASP A 60 14.51 -1.34 -36.46
C ASP A 60 14.72 -1.88 -37.89
N ALA A 61 15.40 -1.09 -38.70
CA ALA A 61 15.82 -1.45 -40.05
C ALA A 61 17.04 -2.38 -40.02
N ARG A 62 17.00 -3.47 -39.25
CA ARG A 62 18.03 -4.51 -39.30
C ARG A 62 17.86 -5.33 -40.58
N PRO A 63 18.83 -5.34 -41.52
CA PRO A 63 18.74 -6.17 -42.71
C PRO A 63 18.76 -7.65 -42.33
N ARG A 64 17.81 -8.45 -42.82
CA ARG A 64 17.83 -9.91 -42.67
C ARG A 64 18.90 -10.50 -43.60
N LEU A 65 19.86 -11.24 -43.03
CA LEU A 65 20.79 -12.08 -43.80
C LEU A 65 20.04 -13.27 -44.42
N ALA A 66 20.23 -13.47 -45.72
CA ALA A 66 19.62 -14.53 -46.50
C ALA A 66 20.34 -15.88 -46.31
N GLY A 67 19.56 -16.96 -46.13
CA GLY A 67 19.97 -18.32 -46.52
C GLY A 67 19.91 -19.39 -45.43
N LYS A 68 18.85 -20.23 -45.46
CA LYS A 68 18.88 -21.66 -45.87
C LYS A 68 17.50 -22.33 -45.65
N PRO A 69 17.13 -23.37 -46.42
CA PRO A 69 15.75 -23.88 -46.50
C PRO A 69 15.35 -24.78 -45.33
N ARG A 70 14.05 -24.76 -44.99
CA ARG A 70 13.41 -25.51 -43.90
C ARG A 70 13.43 -27.03 -44.18
N PRO A 71 13.81 -27.89 -43.21
CA PRO A 71 13.58 -29.33 -43.32
C PRO A 71 12.09 -29.68 -43.16
N VAL A 72 11.66 -30.68 -43.94
CA VAL A 72 10.28 -31.09 -44.20
C VAL A 72 9.66 -31.90 -43.05
N LYS A 73 8.36 -31.63 -42.83
CA LYS A 73 7.35 -32.34 -42.04
C LYS A 73 7.51 -33.87 -41.97
N LYS A 74 7.66 -34.45 -40.77
CA LYS A 74 6.99 -35.68 -40.31
C LYS A 74 6.95 -35.75 -38.78
N THR A 75 5.81 -36.17 -38.25
CA THR A 75 5.58 -37.18 -37.19
C THR A 75 4.31 -36.80 -36.44
N LYS A 76 3.28 -37.65 -36.60
CA LYS A 76 2.02 -37.57 -35.86
C LYS A 76 2.33 -37.93 -34.41
N PHE A 77 1.93 -37.10 -33.45
CA PHE A 77 1.73 -37.54 -32.08
C PHE A 77 0.24 -37.72 -31.89
N ASP A 78 -0.15 -38.94 -31.52
CA ASP A 78 -1.51 -39.23 -31.08
C ASP A 78 -1.79 -38.41 -29.82
N SER A 79 -2.85 -37.61 -29.89
CA SER A 79 -3.39 -36.88 -28.76
C SER A 79 -3.99 -37.86 -27.78
N THR A 80 -3.22 -38.30 -26.78
CA THR A 80 -3.82 -38.80 -25.55
C THR A 80 -4.37 -37.61 -24.80
N ALA A 81 -5.70 -37.50 -24.75
CA ALA A 81 -6.39 -36.48 -23.97
C ALA A 81 -5.98 -36.62 -22.49
N SER A 82 -5.10 -35.72 -22.03
CA SER A 82 -4.88 -35.51 -20.61
C SER A 82 -6.08 -34.71 -20.08
N THR A 83 -7.14 -35.43 -19.75
CA THR A 83 -8.21 -34.95 -18.87
C THR A 83 -7.66 -35.01 -17.45
N GLY A 84 -6.86 -34.01 -17.08
CA GLY A 84 -6.33 -33.82 -15.74
C GLY A 84 -6.39 -32.34 -15.42
N GLY A 85 -7.57 -31.86 -15.02
CA GLY A 85 -7.78 -30.46 -14.63
C GLY A 85 -6.73 -30.04 -13.62
N SER A 86 -6.05 -28.92 -13.90
CA SER A 86 -5.05 -28.34 -13.01
C SER A 86 -5.74 -27.68 -11.80
N SER A 87 -6.11 -28.47 -10.81
CA SER A 87 -6.73 -27.97 -9.56
C SER A 87 -5.69 -27.39 -8.58
N ALA A 88 -4.40 -27.71 -8.75
CA ALA A 88 -3.35 -27.37 -7.80
C ALA A 88 -2.85 -25.91 -7.88
N SER A 89 -2.90 -25.26 -9.04
CA SER A 89 -2.42 -23.87 -9.19
C SER A 89 -3.35 -22.84 -8.57
N THR A 90 -4.66 -23.12 -8.57
CA THR A 90 -5.68 -22.25 -7.97
C THR A 90 -5.57 -22.26 -6.45
N GLN A 91 -5.39 -23.45 -5.86
CA GLN A 91 -5.26 -23.63 -4.42
C GLN A 91 -4.02 -22.93 -3.84
N PHE A 92 -2.90 -22.93 -4.56
CA PHE A 92 -1.70 -22.20 -4.12
C PHE A 92 -1.88 -20.68 -4.18
N GLY A 93 -2.53 -20.16 -5.22
CA GLY A 93 -2.83 -18.73 -5.35
C GLY A 93 -3.73 -18.22 -4.22
N GLU A 94 -4.80 -18.97 -3.92
CA GLU A 94 -5.73 -18.65 -2.82
C GLU A 94 -5.03 -18.63 -1.45
N LEU A 95 -4.10 -19.56 -1.21
CA LEU A 95 -3.32 -19.61 0.04
C LEU A 95 -2.45 -18.37 0.22
N ILE A 96 -1.75 -17.95 -0.83
CA ILE A 96 -0.91 -16.74 -0.79
C ILE A 96 -1.77 -15.48 -0.61
N GLU A 97 -2.92 -15.40 -1.28
CA GLU A 97 -3.83 -14.28 -1.11
C GLU A 97 -4.37 -14.18 0.32
N GLN A 98 -4.79 -15.31 0.90
CA GLN A 98 -5.26 -15.36 2.28
C GLN A 98 -4.16 -14.97 3.27
N GLU A 99 -2.93 -15.45 3.07
CA GLU A 99 -1.79 -15.08 3.91
C GLU A 99 -1.49 -13.58 3.84
N LEU A 100 -1.51 -13.00 2.64
CA LEU A 100 -1.27 -11.57 2.45
C LEU A 100 -2.38 -10.71 3.10
N ARG A 101 -3.63 -11.16 3.01
CA ARG A 101 -4.76 -10.48 3.65
C ARG A 101 -4.62 -10.50 5.18
N LEU A 102 -4.29 -11.65 5.76
CA LEU A 102 -4.06 -11.79 7.19
C LEU A 102 -2.91 -10.89 7.67
N LYS A 103 -1.80 -10.84 6.91
CA LYS A 103 -0.66 -9.96 7.24
C LYS A 103 -1.04 -8.48 7.19
N ARG A 104 -1.84 -8.07 6.19
CA ARG A 104 -2.34 -6.69 6.11
C ARG A 104 -3.22 -6.35 7.31
N GLU A 105 -4.20 -7.21 7.62
CA GLU A 105 -5.11 -6.98 8.73
C GLU A 105 -4.37 -6.92 10.08
N ALA A 106 -3.37 -7.78 10.28
CA ALA A 106 -2.53 -7.73 11.46
C ALA A 106 -1.74 -6.41 11.55
N ALA A 107 -1.21 -5.92 10.43
CA ALA A 107 -0.50 -4.64 10.39
C ALA A 107 -1.42 -3.45 10.64
N GLU A 108 -2.63 -3.45 10.04
CA GLU A 108 -3.65 -2.42 10.28
C GLU A 108 -4.07 -2.38 11.74
N ARG A 109 -4.36 -3.54 12.35
CA ARG A 109 -4.70 -3.63 13.79
C ARG A 109 -3.55 -3.17 14.69
N ALA A 110 -2.31 -3.51 14.36
CA ALA A 110 -1.15 -3.06 15.13
C ALA A 110 -0.99 -1.54 15.06
N PHE A 111 -1.21 -0.93 13.89
CA PHE A 111 -1.18 0.51 13.71
C PHE A 111 -2.31 1.20 14.48
N GLU A 112 -3.53 0.67 14.42
CA GLU A 112 -4.68 1.21 15.15
C GLU A 112 -4.47 1.13 16.67
N ALA A 113 -3.99 -0.02 17.17
CA ALA A 113 -3.65 -0.18 18.57
C ALA A 113 -2.57 0.81 19.01
N GLN A 114 -1.57 1.07 18.16
CA GLN A 114 -0.55 2.09 18.45
C GLN A 114 -1.17 3.50 18.51
N ALA A 115 -2.00 3.87 17.54
CA ALA A 115 -2.67 5.17 17.52
C ALA A 115 -3.58 5.37 18.74
N GLU A 116 -4.27 4.33 19.20
CA GLU A 116 -5.07 4.35 20.43
C GLU A 116 -4.19 4.53 21.68
N LYS A 117 -3.06 3.82 21.76
CA LYS A 117 -2.09 4.02 22.84
C LYS A 117 -1.54 5.44 22.87
N ASP A 118 -1.28 6.05 21.72
CA ASP A 118 -0.83 7.43 21.64
C ASP A 118 -1.92 8.41 22.09
N ARG A 119 -3.18 8.20 21.69
CA ARG A 119 -4.33 8.99 22.15
C ARG A 119 -4.50 8.91 23.67
N THR A 120 -4.41 7.71 24.25
CA THR A 120 -4.53 7.51 25.71
C THR A 120 -3.35 8.12 26.46
N LEU A 121 -2.13 8.01 25.93
CA LEU A 121 -0.94 8.65 26.50
C LEU A 121 -1.10 10.18 26.54
N MET A 122 -1.55 10.80 25.44
CA MET A 122 -1.84 12.23 25.40
C MET A 122 -2.93 12.65 26.41
N ARG A 123 -3.95 11.82 26.62
CA ARG A 123 -4.99 12.07 27.64
C ARG A 123 -4.40 12.01 29.07
N LEU A 124 -3.55 11.02 29.33
CA LEU A 124 -2.88 10.87 30.63
C LEU A 124 -1.92 12.03 30.92
N GLU A 125 -1.18 12.50 29.93
CA GLU A 125 -0.28 13.65 30.09
C GLU A 125 -1.04 14.93 30.46
N LYS A 126 -2.17 15.20 29.80
CA LYS A 126 -3.06 16.31 30.18
C LYS A 126 -3.56 16.18 31.62
N LEU A 127 -3.97 14.99 32.05
CA LEU A 127 -4.41 14.74 33.42
C LEU A 127 -3.27 14.94 34.44
N ARG A 128 -2.06 14.46 34.13
CA ARG A 128 -0.86 14.69 34.96
C ARG A 128 -0.59 16.19 35.10
N PHE A 129 -0.63 16.93 33.98
CA PHE A 129 -0.46 18.38 34.00
C PHE A 129 -1.51 19.06 34.87
N LEU A 130 -2.79 18.69 34.75
CA LEU A 130 -3.86 19.24 35.60
C LEU A 130 -3.61 18.99 37.09
N ALA A 131 -3.13 17.80 37.46
CA ALA A 131 -2.86 17.41 38.84
C ALA A 131 -1.68 18.13 39.51
N THR A 132 -0.77 18.74 38.74
CA THR A 132 0.40 19.46 39.31
C THR A 132 -0.02 20.58 40.27
N SER A 133 0.69 20.74 41.39
CA SER A 133 0.49 21.88 42.28
C SER A 133 1.04 23.16 41.63
N THR A 134 0.39 24.29 41.90
CA THR A 134 0.90 25.63 41.49
C THR A 134 1.34 26.45 42.71
N LYS A 135 1.43 25.83 43.89
CA LYS A 135 1.68 26.53 45.16
C LYS A 135 3.13 27.01 45.32
N ASP A 136 4.06 26.36 44.64
CA ASP A 136 5.50 26.63 44.76
C ASP A 136 6.05 27.46 43.59
N LEU A 137 5.16 28.04 42.79
CA LEU A 137 5.48 28.88 41.63
C LEU A 137 5.27 30.35 41.96
N ASP A 138 5.94 31.24 41.25
CA ASP A 138 5.64 32.66 41.32
C ASP A 138 4.23 32.96 40.79
N ASP A 139 3.71 34.14 41.15
CA ASP A 139 2.33 34.52 40.84
C ASP A 139 2.06 34.64 39.33
N ASP A 140 3.06 35.06 38.54
CA ASP A 140 2.94 35.23 37.09
C ASP A 140 2.86 33.87 36.40
N ASP A 141 3.75 32.94 36.73
CA ASP A 141 3.75 31.58 36.20
C ASP A 141 2.52 30.80 36.67
N ALA A 142 2.14 30.93 37.94
CA ALA A 142 0.94 30.33 38.49
C ALA A 142 -0.33 30.83 37.75
N TYR A 143 -0.39 32.11 37.39
CA TYR A 143 -1.49 32.66 36.60
C TYR A 143 -1.60 31.99 35.22
N TRP A 144 -0.49 31.91 34.49
CA TRP A 144 -0.47 31.31 33.15
C TRP A 144 -0.80 29.82 33.16
N ILE A 145 -0.25 29.08 34.12
CA ILE A 145 -0.54 27.65 34.27
C ILE A 145 -2.02 27.44 34.62
N LYS A 146 -2.60 28.22 35.55
CA LYS A 146 -4.04 28.16 35.85
C LYS A 146 -4.90 28.44 34.62
N LYS A 147 -4.52 29.43 33.81
CA LYS A 147 -5.20 29.76 32.55
C LYS A 147 -5.16 28.59 31.57
N GLN A 148 -4.01 27.92 31.42
CA GLN A 148 -3.91 26.76 30.55
C GLN A 148 -4.68 25.54 31.06
N LYS A 149 -4.62 25.26 32.36
CA LYS A 149 -5.41 24.18 32.97
C LYS A 149 -6.90 24.35 32.69
N ARG A 150 -7.42 25.59 32.73
CA ARG A 150 -8.81 25.90 32.38
C ARG A 150 -9.11 25.58 30.91
N LEU A 151 -8.24 25.97 29.99
CA LEU A 151 -8.41 25.70 28.55
C LEU A 151 -8.45 24.19 28.27
N ILE A 152 -7.53 23.43 28.87
CA ILE A 152 -7.47 21.97 28.75
C ILE A 152 -8.74 21.33 29.30
N LYS A 153 -9.21 21.76 30.48
CA LYS A 153 -10.44 21.24 31.10
C LYS A 153 -11.67 21.47 30.22
N ASN A 154 -11.81 22.65 29.63
CA ASN A 154 -12.92 22.95 28.72
C ASN A 154 -12.86 22.10 27.45
N LYS A 155 -11.68 21.92 26.86
CA LYS A 155 -11.51 21.06 25.68
C LYS A 155 -11.92 19.61 26.00
N MET A 156 -11.49 19.09 27.16
CA MET A 156 -11.83 17.73 27.58
C MET A 156 -13.33 17.55 27.84
N ARG A 157 -14.02 18.57 28.35
CA ARG A 157 -15.49 18.54 28.50
C ARG A 157 -16.17 18.39 27.13
N ASN A 158 -15.75 19.19 26.15
CA ASN A 158 -16.32 19.12 24.80
C ASN A 158 -16.02 17.78 24.10
N ASP A 159 -14.87 17.17 24.39
CA ASP A 159 -14.48 15.86 23.82
C ASP A 159 -15.29 14.69 24.42
N LEU A 160 -15.86 14.84 25.63
CA LEU A 160 -16.60 13.79 26.34
C LEU A 160 -18.11 13.81 26.05
N GLY A 161 -18.64 14.87 25.45
CA GLY A 161 -20.08 15.09 25.32
C GLY A 161 -20.72 15.46 26.68
N ASP A 162 -21.85 16.15 26.63
CA ASP A 162 -22.68 16.37 27.81
C ASP A 162 -23.32 15.01 28.18
N GLU A 163 -22.60 14.18 28.92
CA GLU A 163 -23.26 13.18 29.77
C GLU A 163 -23.92 14.00 30.89
N ASP A 164 -25.16 14.44 30.62
CA ASP A 164 -26.02 15.06 31.62
C ASP A 164 -26.08 14.15 32.84
N ASP A 165 -25.60 14.67 33.97
CA ASP A 165 -25.75 14.10 35.29
C ASP A 165 -27.26 13.99 35.59
N GLU A 166 -27.85 12.80 35.44
CA GLU A 166 -29.09 12.48 36.16
C GLU A 166 -28.71 12.17 37.61
N ASP A 167 -28.80 13.21 38.45
CA ASP A 167 -28.86 13.11 39.90
C ASP A 167 -30.05 12.23 40.33
N GLU A 168 -29.81 11.23 41.20
CA GLU A 168 -30.79 10.75 42.17
C GLU A 168 -30.12 10.47 43.53
#